data_AF-A0A433QRE2-F1
#
_entry.id   AF-A0A433QRE2-F1
#
_cell.length_a   1.000
_cell.length_b   1.000
_cell.length_c   1.000
_cell.angle_alpha   90.00
_cell.angle_beta   90.00
_cell.angle_gamma   90.00
#
_symmetry.space_group_name_H-M   'P 1'
#
loop_
_entity.id
_entity.type
_entity.pdbx_description
1 polymer ?
#
loop_
_entity_poly.entity_id
_entity_poly.type
_entity_poly.pdbx_seq_one_letter_code
_entity_poly.pdbx_strand_id
1 'polypeptide(L)'
;MASRVSALLSKQPFSIYIHWPYCETKCTYCNFNKYVNPANPPHERMRSAICTELAHILRDPRYRLKGRTVNSVYFGGLRSC
;
A
#
# COMPACT_ATOMS: atom_id res chain seq x y z
N MET A 1 -1.87 21.29 -24.85
CA MET A 1 -1.89 21.43 -23.37
C MET A 1 -1.79 20.09 -22.62
N ALA A 2 -2.55 19.05 -23.00
CA ALA A 2 -2.54 17.72 -22.33
C ALA A 2 -1.16 17.03 -22.24
N SER A 3 -0.31 17.16 -23.26
CA SER A 3 1.04 16.55 -23.29
C SER A 3 1.98 17.11 -22.20
N ARG A 4 1.91 18.42 -21.91
CA ARG A 4 2.71 19.05 -20.85
C ARG A 4 2.29 18.63 -19.44
N VAL A 5 0.99 18.45 -19.21
CA VAL A 5 0.44 17.97 -17.92
C VAL A 5 0.86 16.53 -17.65
N SER A 6 0.79 15.66 -18.66
CA SER A 6 1.26 14.27 -18.53
C SER A 6 2.77 14.19 -18.26
N ALA A 7 3.58 15.06 -18.85
CA ALA A 7 5.01 15.12 -18.61
C ALA A 7 5.35 15.61 -17.18
N LEU A 8 4.61 16.60 -16.67
CA LEU A 8 4.76 17.07 -15.28
C LEU A 8 4.39 15.98 -14.27
N LEU A 9 3.26 15.29 -14.47
CA LEU A 9 2.83 14.20 -13.60
C LEU A 9 3.82 13.03 -13.58
N SER A 10 4.51 12.77 -14.70
CA SER A 10 5.53 11.72 -14.80
C SER A 10 6.80 12.01 -14.00
N LYS A 11 7.02 13.26 -13.57
CA LYS A 11 8.18 13.68 -12.77
C LYS A 11 7.88 13.90 -11.30
N GLN A 12 6.60 13.95 -10.91
CA GLN A 12 6.25 14.16 -9.50
C GLN A 12 6.60 12.93 -8.67
N PRO A 13 7.08 13.08 -7.42
CA PRO A 13 7.19 11.95 -6.52
C PRO A 13 5.83 11.27 -6.31
N PHE A 14 5.85 10.03 -5.81
CA PHE A 14 4.64 9.31 -5.44
C PHE A 14 4.74 8.76 -4.02
N SER A 15 3.60 8.45 -3.45
CA SER A 15 3.48 7.84 -2.14
C SER A 15 2.88 6.45 -2.25
N ILE A 16 3.26 5.56 -1.34
CA ILE A 16 2.76 4.19 -1.27
C ILE A 16 1.88 4.08 -0.03
N TYR A 17 0.68 3.55 -0.18
CA TYR A 17 -0.19 3.16 0.92
C TYR A 17 -0.26 1.64 0.97
N ILE A 18 0.09 1.06 2.11
CA ILE A 18 0.03 -0.37 2.38
C ILE A 18 -1.12 -0.61 3.36
N HIS A 19 -2.13 -1.35 2.91
CA HIS A 19 -3.23 -1.79 3.76
C HIS A 19 -2.82 -3.05 4.52
N TRP A 20 -2.78 -2.97 5.85
CA TRP A 20 -2.54 -4.12 6.72
C TRP A 20 -3.85 -4.58 7.35
N PRO A 21 -4.39 -5.75 6.97
CA PRO A 21 -5.76 -6.09 7.27
C PRO A 21 -5.92 -6.89 8.58
N TYR A 22 -4.95 -6.90 9.51
CA TYR A 22 -5.03 -7.75 10.70
C TYR A 22 -5.18 -6.95 11.99
N CYS A 23 -6.14 -7.35 12.83
CA CYS A 23 -6.32 -6.87 14.20
C CYS A 23 -6.39 -7.99 15.21
N GLU A 24 -5.94 -7.69 16.42
CA GLU A 24 -6.13 -8.56 17.59
C GLU A 24 -7.60 -8.58 18.00
N THR A 25 -8.26 -7.42 18.03
CA THR A 25 -9.66 -7.27 18.46
C THR A 25 -10.52 -6.43 17.50
N LYS A 26 -11.84 -6.64 17.54
CA LYS A 26 -12.83 -5.80 16.83
C LYS A 26 -13.40 -4.74 17.78
N CYS A 27 -13.05 -3.48 17.58
CA CYS A 27 -13.69 -2.37 18.31
C CYS A 27 -15.16 -2.22 17.84
N THR A 28 -16.05 -1.83 18.75
CA THR A 28 -17.51 -1.72 18.52
C THR A 28 -17.88 -0.73 17.40
N TYR A 29 -17.07 0.32 17.21
CA TYR A 29 -17.27 1.33 16.17
C TYR A 29 -16.40 1.10 14.92
N CYS A 30 -15.64 0.00 14.87
CA CYS A 30 -14.66 -0.17 13.80
C CYS A 30 -15.32 -0.64 12.49
N ASN A 31 -15.24 0.20 11.46
CA ASN A 31 -15.68 -0.10 10.09
C ASN A 31 -14.51 -0.23 9.08
N PHE A 32 -13.27 -0.33 9.55
CA PHE A 32 -12.14 -0.60 8.66
C PHE A 32 -12.19 -2.05 8.16
N ASN A 33 -11.82 -2.27 6.90
CA ASN A 33 -11.69 -3.62 6.35
C ASN A 33 -10.52 -4.36 7.01
N LYS A 34 -10.84 -5.21 7.98
CA LYS A 34 -9.88 -5.93 8.81
C LYS A 34 -10.38 -7.31 9.21
N TYR A 35 -9.47 -8.25 9.26
CA TYR A 35 -9.62 -9.59 9.79
C TYR A 35 -9.18 -9.60 11.25
N VAL A 36 -10.01 -10.18 12.10
CA VAL A 36 -9.71 -10.39 13.51
C VAL A 36 -9.16 -11.80 13.62
N ASN A 37 -7.86 -11.94 13.82
CA ASN A 37 -7.20 -13.23 13.96
C ASN A 37 -6.15 -13.13 15.07
N PRO A 38 -6.58 -13.21 16.36
CA PRO A 38 -5.69 -12.99 17.50
C PRO A 38 -4.67 -14.12 17.72
N ALA A 39 -4.94 -15.33 17.22
CA ALA A 39 -4.13 -16.50 17.58
C ALA A 39 -2.88 -16.66 16.71
N ASN A 40 -2.99 -16.44 15.39
CA ASN A 40 -1.84 -16.55 14.47
C ASN A 40 -2.14 -15.88 13.12
N PRO A 41 -2.10 -14.54 13.03
CA PRO A 41 -2.21 -13.87 11.75
C PRO A 41 -1.02 -14.23 10.85
N PRO A 42 -1.23 -14.56 9.57
CA PRO A 42 -0.16 -15.04 8.68
C PRO A 42 0.72 -13.88 8.17
N HIS A 43 1.42 -13.21 9.09
CA HIS A 43 2.19 -11.99 8.83
C HIS A 43 3.27 -12.18 7.76
N GLU A 44 4.02 -13.27 7.81
CA GLU A 44 5.08 -13.54 6.82
C GLU A 44 4.51 -13.77 5.42
N ARG A 45 3.39 -14.49 5.32
CA ARG A 45 2.69 -14.64 4.04
C ARG A 45 2.23 -13.30 3.49
N MET A 46 1.65 -12.44 4.34
CA MET A 46 1.19 -11.10 3.94
C MET A 46 2.36 -10.23 3.50
N ARG A 47 3.45 -10.21 4.26
CA ARG A 47 4.67 -9.50 3.92
C ARG A 47 5.22 -9.93 2.55
N SER A 48 5.35 -11.25 2.34
CA SER A 48 5.83 -11.80 1.06
C SER A 48 4.92 -11.41 -0.11
N ALA A 49 3.60 -11.45 0.10
CA ALA A 49 2.63 -11.05 -0.91
C ALA A 49 2.76 -9.56 -1.27
N ILE A 50 2.81 -8.67 -0.28
CA ILE A 50 2.98 -7.22 -0.50
C ILE A 50 4.30 -6.93 -1.23
N CYS A 51 5.41 -7.55 -0.82
CA CYS A 51 6.69 -7.35 -1.50
C CYS A 51 6.65 -7.80 -2.96
N THR A 52 5.98 -8.93 -3.24
CA THR A 52 5.82 -9.45 -4.61
C THR A 52 4.97 -8.51 -5.46
N GLU A 53 3.83 -8.06 -4.92
CA GLU A 53 2.94 -7.12 -5.58
C GLU A 53 3.62 -5.78 -5.85
N LEU A 54 4.34 -5.24 -4.86
CA LEU A 54 5.05 -3.98 -5.01
C LEU A 54 6.14 -4.09 -6.08
N ALA A 55 6.91 -5.18 -6.10
CA ALA A 55 7.89 -5.43 -7.15
C ALA A 55 7.26 -5.51 -8.55
N HIS A 56 6.05 -6.08 -8.66
CA HIS A 56 5.30 -6.14 -9.90
C HIS A 56 4.82 -4.74 -10.34
N ILE A 57 4.14 -4.01 -9.46
CA ILE A 57 3.59 -2.68 -9.73
C ILE A 57 4.69 -1.67 -10.11
N LEU A 58 5.83 -1.68 -9.40
CA LEU A 58 6.94 -0.76 -9.67
C LEU A 58 7.58 -0.97 -11.05
N ARG A 59 7.49 -2.18 -11.61
CA ARG A 59 8.03 -2.52 -12.94
C ARG A 59 7.00 -2.38 -14.05
N ASP A 60 5.71 -2.36 -13.72
CA ASP A 60 4.65 -2.32 -14.70
C ASP A 60 4.57 -0.93 -15.38
N PRO A 61 4.79 -0.86 -16.71
CA PRO A 61 4.83 0.40 -17.44
C PRO A 61 3.50 1.15 -17.42
N ARG A 62 2.37 0.48 -17.14
CA ARG A 62 1.04 1.10 -17.06
C ARG A 62 0.97 2.18 -15.98
N TYR A 63 1.69 2.01 -14.87
CA TYR A 63 1.69 2.97 -13.75
C TYR A 63 2.69 4.11 -13.93
N ARG A 64 3.56 4.07 -14.96
CA ARG A 64 4.54 5.13 -15.27
C ARG A 64 5.38 5.55 -14.06
N LEU A 65 5.79 4.57 -13.25
CA LEU A 65 6.56 4.79 -12.01
C LEU A 65 8.08 4.83 -12.23
N LYS A 66 8.54 4.38 -13.41
CA LYS A 66 9.97 4.33 -13.74
C LYS A 66 10.61 5.72 -13.65
N GLY A 67 11.66 5.84 -12.84
CA GLY A 67 12.38 7.10 -12.62
C GLY A 67 11.70 8.10 -11.68
N ARG A 68 10.55 7.74 -11.10
CA ARG A 68 9.90 8.54 -10.05
C ARG A 68 10.43 8.13 -8.68
N THR A 69 10.54 9.10 -7.78
CA THR A 69 10.97 8.86 -6.40
C THR A 69 9.76 8.56 -5.51
N VAL A 70 9.95 7.65 -4.56
CA VAL A 70 8.99 7.43 -3.47
C VAL A 70 9.25 8.50 -2.42
N ASN A 71 8.25 9.33 -2.11
CA ASN A 71 8.37 10.38 -1.10
C ASN A 71 7.93 9.90 0.29
N SER A 72 6.88 9.08 0.36
CA SER A 72 6.38 8.58 1.63
C SER A 72 5.72 7.21 1.49
N VAL A 73 5.78 6.43 2.56
CA VAL A 73 5.11 5.13 2.68
C VAL A 73 4.23 5.18 3.92
N TYR A 74 2.93 4.95 3.75
CA TYR A 74 1.94 4.93 4.81
C TYR A 74 1.43 3.52 5.02
N PHE A 75 1.36 3.10 6.27
CA PHE A 75 0.71 1.84 6.66
C PHE A 75 -0.62 2.17 7.31
N GLY A 76 -1.70 1.63 6.74
CA GLY A 76 -3.04 1.74 7.30
C GLY A 76 -3.65 0.37 7.55
N GLY A 77 -4.94 0.35 7.88
CA GLY A 77 -5.65 -0.89 8.20
C GLY A 77 -5.53 -1.34 9.66
N LEU A 78 -4.41 -1.04 10.36
CA LEU A 78 -4.37 -1.01 11.82
C LEU A 78 -3.09 -0.38 12.41
N ARG A 79 -3.22 0.38 13.50
CA ARG A 79 -2.24 0.39 14.59
C ARG A 79 -3.00 0.30 15.90
N SER A 80 -2.83 -0.80 16.62
CA SER A 80 -3.13 -0.97 18.07
C SER A 80 -4.53 -0.57 18.57
N CYS A 81 -5.33 -1.58 18.91
CA CYS A 81 -6.04 -1.61 20.18
C CYS A 81 -5.66 -2.92 20.87
#